data_AF-A0A7M7M145-F1
#
_entry.id   AF-A0A7M7M145-F1
#
_cell.length_a   1.000
_cell.length_b   1.000
_cell.length_c   1.000
_cell.angle_alpha   90.00
_cell.angle_beta   90.00
_cell.angle_gamma   90.00
#
_symmetry.space_group_name_H-M   'P 1'
#
loop_
_entity.id
_entity.type
_entity.pdbx_description
1 polymer ?
#
loop_
_entity_poly.entity_id
_entity_poly.type
_entity_poly.pdbx_seq_one_letter_code
_entity_poly.pdbx_strand_id
1 'polypeptide(L)'
;MRNRVFIVSLCFLLLLPVNEISAGIENALDESTGYEGSIFQGNDENSGQSSSNEAWNSLSEATGLNEDRSSRDKDPNSQDDSVRVGCSDYVLTGERLREIRSEFMYWFFDKGGDDDEGDYLKEIQASTPQTNKNFNFQLPFFGFRFNQTRVSINGYLEFTDPPERYTYPLVFPVKCWPKENDPSFIGIFFSKCRIGEIWSTDRDRRKPGVYFRIERDLRTRKDQLGVEMRERLKWDVREGMSGAEGFVPKHAITVTWKNVSFTGGIDNSLYTTNTFQMVLATDEANTYAMFNYPRVEWTSHTEAGGDTVHGDGGISAFVGFNAGNGTGSYEYKPFSQTPHIRDLTRAGWVNGFPGRHMFKIDEKIIAATCS
;
A
#
# COMPACT_ATOMS: atom_id res chain seq x y z
N MET A 1 -47.27 30.11 18.99
CA MET A 1 -47.20 31.55 19.37
C MET A 1 -46.75 31.68 20.81
N ARG A 2 -45.50 32.10 21.03
CA ARG A 2 -44.99 33.03 22.07
C ARG A 2 -43.49 32.82 22.21
N ASN A 3 -42.75 33.75 21.59
CA ASN A 3 -41.30 33.90 21.69
C ASN A 3 -40.87 34.16 23.13
N ARG A 4 -39.78 33.53 23.56
CA ARG A 4 -38.95 34.04 24.65
C ARG A 4 -37.53 34.26 24.12
N VAL A 5 -37.15 35.52 24.16
CA VAL A 5 -35.84 36.08 23.85
C VAL A 5 -34.91 35.79 25.03
N PHE A 6 -33.73 35.23 24.77
CA PHE A 6 -32.61 35.22 25.71
C PHE A 6 -31.55 36.21 25.23
N ILE A 7 -31.25 37.17 26.10
CA ILE A 7 -30.26 38.23 25.96
C ILE A 7 -28.89 37.63 26.24
N VAL A 8 -27.96 37.75 25.29
CA VAL A 8 -26.54 37.44 25.47
C VAL A 8 -25.82 38.72 25.88
N SER A 9 -25.13 38.67 27.02
CA SER A 9 -24.36 39.75 27.61
C SER A 9 -23.05 39.96 26.83
N LEU A 10 -22.92 41.12 26.20
CA LEU A 10 -21.68 41.65 25.62
C LEU A 10 -20.75 42.11 26.76
N CYS A 11 -19.56 41.53 26.87
CA CYS A 11 -18.50 42.10 27.71
C CYS A 11 -17.38 42.61 26.79
N PHE A 12 -17.21 43.93 26.82
CA PHE A 12 -16.14 44.72 26.24
C PHE A 12 -14.76 44.29 26.76
N LEU A 13 -13.77 44.19 25.88
CA LEU A 13 -12.38 44.49 26.23
C LEU A 13 -11.68 45.12 25.02
N LEU A 14 -10.97 46.19 25.34
CA LEU A 14 -10.53 47.27 24.48
C LEU A 14 -9.38 46.88 23.53
N LEU A 15 -9.41 47.46 22.35
CA LEU A 15 -8.30 47.56 21.40
C LEU A 15 -7.52 48.87 21.61
N LEU A 16 -6.25 48.82 21.15
CA LEU A 16 -5.30 49.89 20.74
C LEU A 16 -4.05 50.03 21.62
N PRO A 17 -2.88 50.46 21.08
CA PRO A 17 -2.34 50.28 19.71
C PRO A 17 -0.83 49.90 19.68
N VAL A 18 -0.30 49.76 18.46
CA VAL A 18 1.09 49.46 18.05
C VAL A 18 2.01 50.69 18.13
N ASN A 19 3.24 50.56 18.67
CA ASN A 19 4.48 51.12 18.09
C ASN A 19 5.78 50.71 18.81
N GLU A 20 6.79 50.43 17.98
CA GLU A 20 8.27 50.46 18.09
C GLU A 20 8.98 50.54 19.45
N ILE A 21 9.94 49.62 19.69
CA ILE A 21 11.29 49.95 20.21
C ILE A 21 12.33 49.01 19.54
N SER A 22 13.40 49.63 19.03
CA SER A 22 14.61 49.07 18.43
C SER A 22 15.74 48.90 19.47
N ALA A 23 16.70 48.03 19.14
CA ALA A 23 18.12 48.01 19.54
C ALA A 23 18.57 47.22 20.80
N GLY A 24 19.67 46.47 20.59
CA GLY A 24 20.54 45.81 21.58
C GLY A 24 20.22 44.31 21.74
N ILE A 25 21.06 43.35 21.34
CA ILE A 25 22.47 43.17 21.73
C ILE A 25 23.20 42.34 20.65
N GLU A 26 24.39 42.81 20.26
CA GLU A 26 25.43 42.12 19.48
C GLU A 26 26.27 41.16 20.34
N ASN A 27 26.97 40.25 19.64
CA ASN A 27 28.25 39.61 19.98
C ASN A 27 28.28 38.43 20.98
N ALA A 28 28.53 37.23 20.43
CA ALA A 28 29.64 36.38 20.86
C ALA A 28 29.96 35.36 19.74
N LEU A 29 30.96 35.67 18.92
CA LEU A 29 31.79 34.72 18.17
C LEU A 29 33.20 34.78 18.79
N ASP A 30 33.98 33.73 18.50
CA ASP A 30 35.40 33.45 18.87
C ASP A 30 35.65 32.83 20.25
N GLU A 31 36.52 31.83 20.43
CA GLU A 31 37.33 30.99 19.54
C GLU A 31 38.02 29.89 20.40
N SER A 32 38.46 28.80 19.75
CA SER A 32 39.55 27.91 20.20
C SER A 32 39.20 26.91 21.34
N THR A 33 39.76 25.71 21.48
CA THR A 33 40.88 24.99 20.88
C THR A 33 40.71 23.49 21.20
N GLY A 34 41.37 22.62 20.43
CA GLY A 34 41.05 21.20 20.32
C GLY A 34 41.47 20.26 21.45
N TYR A 35 41.08 18.99 21.28
CA TYR A 35 41.73 17.81 21.84
C TYR A 35 41.47 16.61 20.91
N GLU A 36 42.54 16.16 20.26
CA GLU A 36 42.68 14.81 19.69
C GLU A 36 42.78 13.77 20.82
N GLY A 37 42.36 12.54 20.53
CA GLY A 37 42.66 11.40 21.40
C GLY A 37 41.85 10.14 21.11
N SER A 38 41.94 9.56 19.91
CA SER A 38 41.57 8.15 19.69
C SER A 38 42.82 7.32 19.41
N ILE A 39 43.24 6.59 20.44
CA ILE A 39 44.24 5.52 20.39
C ILE A 39 43.56 4.28 19.79
N PHE A 40 44.06 3.78 18.67
CA PHE A 40 44.62 2.42 18.54
C PHE A 40 45.18 2.21 17.12
N GLN A 41 46.50 2.03 17.06
CA GLN A 41 47.29 1.40 15.98
C GLN A 41 46.79 -0.05 15.75
N GLY A 42 46.95 -0.71 14.61
CA GLY A 42 47.73 -0.44 13.41
C GLY A 42 47.84 -1.74 12.58
N ASN A 43 48.51 -1.62 11.44
CA ASN A 43 49.12 -2.64 10.58
C ASN A 43 48.22 -3.15 9.45
N ASP A 44 48.44 -2.70 8.21
CA ASP A 44 49.47 -3.17 7.22
C ASP A 44 48.89 -4.38 6.46
N GLU A 45 48.94 -4.55 5.15
CA GLU A 45 49.75 -4.02 4.06
C GLU A 45 49.17 -4.60 2.73
N ASN A 46 49.65 -4.10 1.59
CA ASN A 46 49.59 -4.64 0.21
C ASN A 46 48.31 -4.40 -0.63
N SER A 47 48.29 -3.57 -1.67
CA SER A 47 49.12 -3.43 -2.91
C SER A 47 48.55 -4.21 -4.11
N GLY A 48 48.61 -3.57 -5.29
CA GLY A 48 48.43 -4.19 -6.62
C GLY A 48 47.03 -4.01 -7.25
N GLN A 49 46.77 -2.94 -7.99
CA GLN A 49 46.91 -2.83 -9.46
C GLN A 49 46.04 -3.75 -10.34
N SER A 50 45.22 -3.07 -11.14
CA SER A 50 44.59 -3.43 -12.41
C SER A 50 45.43 -4.28 -13.36
N SER A 51 44.83 -5.29 -14.01
CA SER A 51 44.75 -5.41 -15.49
C SER A 51 44.02 -6.68 -15.98
N SER A 52 43.00 -6.50 -16.81
CA SER A 52 42.69 -7.17 -18.09
C SER A 52 43.17 -8.62 -18.40
N ASN A 53 42.24 -9.51 -18.81
CA ASN A 53 42.10 -10.06 -20.19
C ASN A 53 41.38 -11.44 -20.26
N GLU A 54 40.40 -11.49 -21.15
CA GLU A 54 40.04 -12.50 -22.17
C GLU A 54 40.31 -14.01 -22.00
N ALA A 55 39.21 -14.76 -22.18
CA ALA A 55 38.98 -15.92 -23.07
C ALA A 55 39.87 -17.18 -23.00
N TRP A 56 39.22 -18.33 -22.75
CA TRP A 56 39.52 -19.62 -23.39
C TRP A 56 38.27 -20.48 -23.64
N ASN A 57 38.24 -21.09 -24.83
CA ASN A 57 37.20 -21.95 -25.39
C ASN A 57 37.29 -23.43 -24.94
N SER A 58 36.13 -24.07 -25.00
CA SER A 58 35.77 -25.49 -25.20
C SER A 58 36.83 -26.58 -25.38
N LEU A 59 36.59 -27.74 -24.76
CA LEU A 59 37.10 -29.06 -25.20
C LEU A 59 36.15 -30.23 -24.81
N SER A 60 35.74 -30.98 -25.85
CA SER A 60 35.46 -32.44 -25.97
C SER A 60 34.47 -33.12 -25.00
N GLU A 61 33.30 -33.60 -25.44
CA GLU A 61 33.02 -34.85 -26.21
C GLU A 61 33.28 -36.19 -25.50
N ALA A 62 32.16 -36.91 -25.33
CA ALA A 62 31.95 -38.34 -25.55
C ALA A 62 32.52 -39.40 -24.58
N THR A 63 31.60 -40.06 -23.85
CA THR A 63 31.51 -41.53 -23.76
C THR A 63 30.03 -41.93 -23.66
N GLY A 64 29.63 -43.00 -24.36
CA GLY A 64 28.23 -43.44 -24.49
C GLY A 64 28.00 -44.92 -24.15
N LEU A 65 26.73 -45.33 -24.35
CA LEU A 65 26.19 -46.70 -24.52
C LEU A 65 26.17 -47.57 -23.23
N ASN A 66 25.15 -48.37 -22.85
CA ASN A 66 23.98 -48.95 -23.54
C ASN A 66 22.98 -49.60 -22.53
N GLU A 67 21.69 -49.71 -22.94
CA GLU A 67 20.71 -50.84 -22.80
C GLU A 67 20.34 -51.43 -21.41
N ASP A 68 19.19 -52.06 -21.12
CA ASP A 68 17.82 -52.21 -21.63
C ASP A 68 17.00 -53.00 -20.55
N ARG A 69 15.67 -52.86 -20.50
CA ARG A 69 14.60 -53.72 -19.89
C ARG A 69 14.71 -54.30 -18.46
N SER A 70 13.65 -54.07 -17.66
CA SER A 70 12.68 -55.16 -17.34
C SER A 70 11.34 -54.65 -16.81
N SER A 71 10.28 -55.17 -17.42
CA SER A 71 8.88 -55.16 -17.01
C SER A 71 8.66 -55.90 -15.69
N ARG A 72 7.76 -55.41 -14.84
CA ARG A 72 7.06 -56.23 -13.82
C ARG A 72 5.57 -55.91 -13.81
N ASP A 73 4.84 -56.86 -14.40
CA ASP A 73 3.55 -57.44 -14.01
C ASP A 73 2.47 -56.55 -13.36
N LYS A 74 1.40 -56.36 -14.14
CA LYS A 74 0.08 -55.91 -13.68
C LYS A 74 -0.72 -57.12 -13.21
N ASP A 75 -1.14 -57.12 -11.94
CA ASP A 75 -2.12 -58.04 -11.39
C ASP A 75 -3.54 -57.61 -11.83
N PRO A 76 -4.35 -58.45 -12.50
CA PRO A 76 -5.60 -58.01 -13.14
C PRO A 76 -6.84 -58.10 -12.25
N ASN A 77 -6.74 -58.18 -10.92
CA ASN A 77 -7.93 -58.38 -10.07
C ASN A 77 -8.02 -57.52 -8.80
N SER A 78 -7.76 -56.21 -8.92
CA SER A 78 -8.21 -55.24 -7.92
C SER A 78 -9.41 -54.44 -8.46
N GLN A 79 -10.61 -54.79 -8.01
CA GLN A 79 -11.76 -53.88 -8.07
C GLN A 79 -11.49 -52.74 -7.09
N ASP A 80 -10.89 -51.67 -7.60
CA ASP A 80 -10.80 -50.40 -6.89
C ASP A 80 -12.12 -49.65 -7.08
N ASP A 81 -13.04 -49.84 -6.13
CA ASP A 81 -14.22 -48.98 -5.93
C ASP A 81 -13.78 -47.61 -5.39
N SER A 82 -12.88 -46.93 -6.11
CA SER A 82 -12.60 -45.53 -5.86
C SER A 82 -13.78 -44.72 -6.40
N VAL A 83 -14.69 -44.39 -5.48
CA VAL A 83 -15.64 -43.28 -5.64
C VAL A 83 -14.85 -42.08 -6.13
N ARG A 84 -14.93 -41.81 -7.42
CA ARG A 84 -14.47 -40.55 -8.00
C ARG A 84 -15.33 -39.47 -7.37
N VAL A 85 -14.83 -38.86 -6.28
CA VAL A 85 -15.32 -37.57 -5.81
C VAL A 85 -15.04 -36.61 -6.96
N GLY A 86 -16.02 -36.44 -7.83
CA GLY A 86 -15.95 -35.42 -8.87
C GLY A 86 -15.87 -34.08 -8.14
N CYS A 87 -14.70 -33.45 -8.14
CA CYS A 87 -14.60 -32.03 -7.86
C CYS A 87 -15.41 -31.32 -8.94
N SER A 88 -16.68 -31.05 -8.67
CA SER A 88 -17.51 -30.23 -9.53
C SER A 88 -16.96 -28.81 -9.50
N ASP A 89 -16.78 -28.22 -10.68
CA ASP A 89 -16.41 -26.80 -10.81
C ASP A 89 -17.38 -25.92 -10.01
N TYR A 90 -16.87 -24.93 -9.27
CA TYR A 90 -17.73 -24.01 -8.53
C TYR A 90 -18.52 -23.12 -9.50
N VAL A 91 -19.84 -23.08 -9.31
CA VAL A 91 -20.76 -22.26 -10.11
C VAL A 91 -21.28 -21.12 -9.25
N LEU A 92 -20.92 -19.89 -9.61
CA LEU A 92 -21.38 -18.68 -8.92
C LEU A 92 -22.84 -18.38 -9.27
N THR A 93 -23.70 -18.31 -8.26
CA THR A 93 -25.09 -17.88 -8.44
C THR A 93 -25.20 -16.35 -8.50
N GLY A 94 -26.23 -15.84 -9.18
CA GLY A 94 -26.48 -14.39 -9.21
C GLY A 94 -26.77 -13.80 -7.82
N GLU A 95 -27.38 -14.59 -6.92
CA GLU A 95 -27.61 -14.18 -5.53
C GLU A 95 -26.29 -14.04 -4.76
N ARG A 96 -25.40 -15.03 -4.87
CA ARG A 96 -24.08 -14.98 -4.23
C ARG A 96 -23.24 -13.83 -4.80
N LEU A 97 -23.32 -13.55 -6.10
CA LEU A 97 -22.64 -12.40 -6.69
C LEU A 97 -23.16 -11.08 -6.10
N ARG A 98 -24.48 -10.92 -5.90
CA ARG A 98 -25.03 -9.72 -5.24
C ARG A 98 -24.57 -9.61 -3.78
N GLU A 99 -24.56 -10.73 -3.05
CA GLU A 99 -24.10 -10.78 -1.67
C GLU A 99 -22.65 -10.33 -1.55
N ILE A 100 -21.72 -10.92 -2.31
CA ILE A 100 -20.29 -10.55 -2.22
C ILE A 100 -20.02 -9.12 -2.70
N ARG A 101 -20.83 -8.58 -3.62
CA ARG A 101 -20.76 -7.18 -4.07
C ARG A 101 -21.31 -6.20 -3.04
N SER A 102 -22.17 -6.66 -2.13
CA SER A 102 -22.72 -5.84 -1.03
C SER A 102 -21.71 -5.60 0.10
N GLU A 103 -20.61 -6.36 0.11
CA GLU A 103 -19.52 -6.15 1.06
C GLU A 103 -18.66 -4.94 0.66
N PHE A 104 -18.36 -4.08 1.63
CA PHE A 104 -17.55 -2.88 1.40
C PHE A 104 -16.07 -3.19 1.18
N MET A 105 -15.51 -4.17 1.90
CA MET A 105 -14.12 -4.58 1.78
C MET A 105 -13.99 -5.88 0.98
N TYR A 106 -12.87 -6.04 0.29
CA TYR A 106 -12.45 -7.30 -0.30
C TYR A 106 -11.85 -8.23 0.74
N TRP A 107 -11.81 -9.52 0.42
CA TRP A 107 -11.31 -10.55 1.32
C TRP A 107 -9.85 -10.34 1.70
N PHE A 108 -9.60 -10.46 3.00
CA PHE A 108 -8.30 -10.65 3.61
C PHE A 108 -8.50 -11.52 4.86
N PHE A 109 -7.59 -12.44 5.11
CA PHE A 109 -7.70 -13.42 6.19
C PHE A 109 -6.57 -13.25 7.19
N ASP A 110 -6.87 -13.46 8.47
CA ASP A 110 -5.90 -13.46 9.58
C ASP A 110 -5.60 -14.86 10.11
N LYS A 111 -6.04 -15.87 9.36
CA LYS A 111 -5.86 -17.30 9.64
C LYS A 111 -5.77 -18.09 8.34
N GLY A 112 -5.27 -19.32 8.42
CA GLY A 112 -5.04 -20.20 7.29
C GLY A 112 -3.69 -19.96 6.60
N GLY A 113 -3.47 -20.64 5.47
CA GLY A 113 -2.14 -20.72 4.87
C GLY A 113 -1.22 -21.71 5.61
N ASP A 114 0.05 -21.78 5.19
CA ASP A 114 1.00 -22.76 5.71
C ASP A 114 1.43 -22.48 7.16
N ASP A 115 1.31 -21.22 7.61
CA ASP A 115 1.72 -20.77 8.95
C ASP A 115 0.55 -20.28 9.82
N ASP A 116 -0.70 -20.51 9.38
CA ASP A 116 -1.95 -20.06 10.03
C ASP A 116 -2.05 -18.55 10.30
N GLU A 117 -1.26 -17.72 9.60
CA GLU A 117 -1.31 -16.24 9.70
C GLU A 117 -2.15 -15.61 8.56
N GLY A 118 -2.65 -16.43 7.62
CA GLY A 118 -3.45 -15.99 6.49
C GLY A 118 -2.68 -15.04 5.56
N ASP A 119 -3.21 -13.82 5.40
CA ASP A 119 -2.62 -12.77 4.58
C ASP A 119 -1.75 -11.79 5.41
N TYR A 120 -1.56 -12.02 6.71
CA TYR A 120 -0.87 -11.10 7.63
C TYR A 120 0.64 -11.02 7.35
N LEU A 121 1.18 -9.80 7.22
CA LEU A 121 2.60 -9.56 6.98
C LEU A 121 3.40 -9.47 8.28
N LYS A 122 3.79 -10.62 8.84
CA LYS A 122 4.63 -10.71 10.06
C LYS A 122 6.04 -10.12 9.93
N GLU A 123 6.51 -9.97 8.69
CA GLU A 123 7.79 -9.35 8.35
C GLU A 123 7.78 -7.83 8.64
N ILE A 124 6.60 -7.20 8.57
CA ILE A 124 6.46 -5.78 8.86
C ILE A 124 6.47 -5.57 10.37
N GLN A 125 7.52 -4.89 10.83
CA GLN A 125 7.76 -4.56 12.23
C GLN A 125 8.26 -3.12 12.35
N ALA A 126 8.40 -2.61 13.58
CA ALA A 126 8.88 -1.23 13.79
C ALA A 126 10.25 -0.94 13.15
N SER A 127 11.16 -1.92 13.15
CA SER A 127 12.48 -1.84 12.51
C SER A 127 12.48 -2.11 11.00
N THR A 128 11.42 -2.75 10.51
CA THR A 128 11.32 -3.22 9.12
C THR A 128 9.95 -2.81 8.57
N PRO A 129 9.79 -1.53 8.20
CA PRO A 129 8.48 -0.98 7.85
C PRO A 129 7.98 -1.41 6.47
N GLN A 130 8.81 -2.13 5.69
CA GLN A 130 8.53 -2.54 4.33
C GLN A 130 8.92 -4.00 4.07
N THR A 131 8.22 -4.67 3.17
CA THR A 131 8.58 -5.99 2.63
C THR A 131 8.39 -6.04 1.12
N ASN A 132 9.20 -6.83 0.43
CA ASN A 132 9.11 -7.07 -1.01
C ASN A 132 8.10 -8.18 -1.32
N LYS A 133 7.27 -7.97 -2.34
CA LYS A 133 6.33 -8.96 -2.88
C LYS A 133 6.48 -9.06 -4.39
N ASN A 134 6.72 -10.29 -4.86
CA ASN A 134 6.78 -10.59 -6.28
C ASN A 134 5.39 -10.99 -6.79
N PHE A 135 5.02 -10.49 -7.97
CA PHE A 135 3.73 -10.72 -8.59
C PHE A 135 3.70 -12.00 -9.44
N ASN A 136 4.81 -12.34 -10.10
CA ASN A 136 4.85 -13.33 -11.19
C ASN A 136 3.87 -13.02 -12.35
N PHE A 137 3.51 -11.74 -12.53
CA PHE A 137 2.79 -11.21 -13.68
C PHE A 137 3.23 -9.76 -13.91
N GLN A 138 2.78 -9.14 -15.00
CA GLN A 138 3.09 -7.73 -15.28
C GLN A 138 1.92 -6.84 -14.85
N LEU A 139 2.17 -5.89 -13.96
CA LEU A 139 1.23 -4.87 -13.53
C LEU A 139 1.52 -3.56 -14.30
N PRO A 140 0.68 -3.19 -15.29
CA PRO A 140 0.76 -1.88 -15.93
C PRO A 140 0.50 -0.75 -14.93
N PHE A 141 1.37 0.26 -14.90
CA PHE A 141 1.22 1.46 -14.09
C PHE A 141 2.01 2.62 -14.71
N PHE A 142 1.35 3.74 -15.02
CA PHE A 142 1.96 4.92 -15.67
C PHE A 142 2.76 4.62 -16.96
N GLY A 143 2.32 3.66 -17.77
CA GLY A 143 2.96 3.22 -19.01
C GLY A 143 4.11 2.23 -18.80
N PHE A 144 4.49 1.97 -17.55
CA PHE A 144 5.48 0.96 -17.18
C PHE A 144 4.80 -0.36 -16.83
N ARG A 145 5.60 -1.42 -16.72
CA ARG A 145 5.16 -2.74 -16.27
C ARG A 145 6.03 -3.21 -15.13
N PHE A 146 5.41 -3.55 -14.01
CA PHE A 146 6.10 -4.00 -12.81
C PHE A 146 5.74 -5.46 -12.48
N ASN A 147 6.72 -6.22 -12.04
CA ASN A 147 6.55 -7.61 -11.62
C ASN A 147 6.73 -7.81 -10.10
N GLN A 148 6.99 -6.74 -9.36
CA GLN A 148 7.16 -6.75 -7.91
C GLN A 148 6.77 -5.39 -7.32
N THR A 149 6.58 -5.35 -6.02
CA THR A 149 6.37 -4.12 -5.25
C THR A 149 6.97 -4.24 -3.85
N ARG A 150 7.23 -3.09 -3.23
CA ARG A 150 7.44 -2.93 -1.80
C ARG A 150 6.15 -2.49 -1.14
N VAL A 151 5.68 -3.29 -0.19
CA VAL A 151 4.53 -2.96 0.66
C VAL A 151 5.03 -2.29 1.91
N SER A 152 4.49 -1.11 2.24
CA SER A 152 4.89 -0.34 3.43
C SER A 152 3.78 -0.27 4.46
N ILE A 153 4.11 -0.32 5.75
CA ILE A 153 3.18 -0.01 6.85
C ILE A 153 2.62 1.42 6.76
N ASN A 154 3.38 2.31 6.14
CA ASN A 154 3.08 3.73 6.01
C ASN A 154 2.02 4.04 4.93
N GLY A 155 1.19 3.06 4.55
CA GLY A 155 0.02 3.26 3.69
C GLY A 155 0.30 3.46 2.20
N TYR A 156 1.31 2.77 1.66
CA TYR A 156 1.65 2.85 0.25
C TYR A 156 2.28 1.58 -0.33
N LEU A 157 2.25 1.49 -1.66
CA LEU A 157 3.07 0.59 -2.47
C LEU A 157 4.11 1.38 -3.27
N GLU A 158 5.27 0.78 -3.46
CA GLU A 158 6.40 1.38 -4.16
C GLU A 158 7.01 0.37 -5.13
N PHE A 159 7.40 0.83 -6.32
CA PHE A 159 7.84 -0.03 -7.42
C PHE A 159 9.27 0.27 -7.90
N THR A 160 9.77 1.49 -7.65
CA THR A 160 11.15 1.89 -7.92
C THR A 160 11.73 2.64 -6.72
N ASP A 161 13.05 2.73 -6.64
CA ASP A 161 13.75 3.25 -5.46
C ASP A 161 13.35 4.67 -5.10
N PRO A 162 13.18 4.97 -3.79
CA PRO A 162 12.81 6.28 -3.32
C PRO A 162 14.03 7.19 -3.24
N PRO A 163 13.83 8.51 -3.05
CA PRO A 163 14.90 9.37 -2.57
C PRO A 163 15.34 8.93 -1.17
N GLU A 164 16.50 9.41 -0.73
CA GLU A 164 17.04 9.07 0.61
C GLU A 164 16.05 9.42 1.73
N ARG A 165 15.30 10.52 1.57
CA ARG A 165 14.30 10.99 2.53
C ARG A 165 13.11 11.61 1.82
N TYR A 166 11.91 11.32 2.28
CA TYR A 166 10.73 12.09 1.93
C TYR A 166 10.65 13.36 2.77
N THR A 167 10.20 14.45 2.15
CA THR A 167 9.89 15.72 2.81
C THR A 167 8.39 15.96 2.78
N TYR A 168 7.86 16.68 3.78
CA TYR A 168 6.44 16.99 3.90
C TYR A 168 6.21 18.49 3.65
N PRO A 169 5.22 18.88 2.83
CA PRO A 169 4.36 18.02 2.01
C PRO A 169 5.14 17.27 0.92
N LEU A 170 4.67 16.06 0.57
CA LEU A 170 5.15 15.28 -0.56
C LEU A 170 4.83 16.03 -1.86
N VAL A 171 5.86 16.24 -2.66
CA VAL A 171 5.76 16.87 -3.98
C VAL A 171 6.31 15.89 -5.01
N PHE A 172 5.44 15.51 -5.95
CA PHE A 172 5.77 14.67 -7.07
C PHE A 172 5.49 15.37 -8.40
N PRO A 173 6.29 15.14 -9.45
CA PRO A 173 7.52 14.34 -9.42
C PRO A 173 8.63 14.99 -8.58
N VAL A 174 9.63 14.21 -8.17
CA VAL A 174 10.78 14.72 -7.42
C VAL A 174 11.53 15.77 -8.25
N LYS A 175 11.56 17.01 -7.76
CA LYS A 175 12.08 18.19 -8.50
C LYS A 175 13.55 18.05 -8.93
N CYS A 176 14.34 17.31 -8.16
CA CYS A 176 15.78 17.10 -8.41
C CYS A 176 16.08 15.89 -9.30
N TRP A 177 15.07 15.21 -9.86
CA TRP A 177 15.29 14.09 -10.78
C TRP A 177 16.12 14.53 -12.02
N PRO A 178 17.08 13.73 -12.50
CA PRO A 178 17.47 12.38 -12.06
C PRO A 178 18.59 12.33 -10.99
N LYS A 179 18.96 13.47 -10.36
CA LYS A 179 19.99 13.47 -9.31
C LYS A 179 19.52 12.76 -8.05
N GLU A 180 18.25 12.92 -7.73
CA GLU A 180 17.54 12.14 -6.71
C GLU A 180 16.53 11.22 -7.41
N ASN A 181 16.33 10.04 -6.84
CA ASN A 181 15.38 9.09 -7.38
C ASN A 181 13.95 9.63 -7.25
N ASP A 182 13.16 9.44 -8.31
CA ASP A 182 11.71 9.66 -8.30
C ASP A 182 11.05 8.27 -8.18
N PRO A 183 10.32 7.98 -7.09
CA PRO A 183 9.79 6.65 -6.86
C PRO A 183 8.47 6.46 -7.61
N SER A 184 8.34 5.35 -8.32
CA SER A 184 7.06 4.88 -8.83
C SER A 184 6.25 4.35 -7.65
N PHE A 185 5.10 4.95 -7.40
CA PHE A 185 4.51 4.95 -6.06
C PHE A 185 2.99 5.07 -6.11
N ILE A 186 2.29 4.31 -5.26
CA ILE A 186 0.85 4.40 -5.04
C ILE A 186 0.61 4.64 -3.54
N GLY A 187 0.20 5.85 -3.19
CA GLY A 187 -0.19 6.22 -1.83
C GLY A 187 -1.69 6.17 -1.69
N ILE A 188 -2.20 5.20 -0.92
CA ILE A 188 -3.60 5.20 -0.49
C ILE A 188 -3.76 6.09 0.76
N PHE A 189 -2.77 6.11 1.64
CA PHE A 189 -2.75 6.97 2.82
C PHE A 189 -1.29 7.09 3.31
N PHE A 190 -0.46 7.82 2.57
CA PHE A 190 0.95 7.93 2.90
C PHE A 190 1.16 8.82 4.13
N SER A 191 1.55 8.20 5.23
CA SER A 191 1.94 8.86 6.47
C SER A 191 2.77 7.88 7.29
N LYS A 192 3.61 8.34 8.22
CA LYS A 192 4.33 7.41 9.09
C LYS A 192 3.35 6.73 10.04
N CYS A 193 3.12 5.45 9.81
CA CYS A 193 2.20 4.62 10.57
C CYS A 193 2.97 3.71 11.54
N ARG A 194 2.26 3.26 12.57
CA ARG A 194 2.66 2.14 13.42
C ARG A 194 1.46 1.22 13.64
N ILE A 195 1.72 -0.02 14.06
CA ILE A 195 0.64 -0.95 14.42
C ILE A 195 -0.10 -0.37 15.64
N GLY A 196 -1.42 -0.21 15.51
CA GLY A 196 -2.27 0.25 16.60
C GLY A 196 -2.83 -0.92 17.42
N GLU A 197 -3.80 -0.59 18.27
CA GLU A 197 -4.52 -1.53 19.11
C GLU A 197 -6.02 -1.55 18.77
N ILE A 198 -6.70 -2.59 19.25
CA ILE A 198 -8.15 -2.75 19.11
C ILE A 198 -8.80 -2.71 20.48
N TRP A 199 -9.97 -2.10 20.56
CA TRP A 199 -10.79 -2.19 21.76
C TRP A 199 -11.39 -3.58 21.90
N SER A 200 -11.64 -4.07 23.11
CA SER A 200 -12.36 -5.33 23.34
C SER A 200 -13.77 -5.33 22.71
N THR A 201 -14.36 -4.15 22.53
CA THR A 201 -15.68 -3.92 21.93
C THR A 201 -15.66 -3.85 20.39
N ASP A 202 -14.49 -3.81 19.74
CA ASP A 202 -14.43 -3.78 18.28
C ASP A 202 -15.01 -5.08 17.70
N ARG A 203 -15.95 -4.94 16.76
CA ARG A 203 -16.61 -6.07 16.07
C ARG A 203 -15.61 -6.91 15.29
N ASP A 204 -14.65 -6.27 14.63
CA ASP A 204 -13.60 -6.95 13.87
C ASP A 204 -12.37 -7.22 14.75
N ARG A 205 -12.27 -8.47 15.20
CA ARG A 205 -11.24 -8.98 16.11
C ARG A 205 -9.94 -9.40 15.41
N ARG A 206 -9.83 -9.27 14.08
CA ARG A 206 -8.57 -9.64 13.38
C ARG A 206 -7.41 -8.78 13.87
N LYS A 207 -6.21 -9.33 13.84
CA LYS A 207 -4.99 -8.67 14.33
C LYS A 207 -4.75 -7.31 13.63
N PRO A 208 -4.37 -6.24 14.35
CA PRO A 208 -3.92 -5.00 13.73
C PRO A 208 -2.64 -5.20 12.92
N GLY A 209 -2.50 -4.51 11.78
CA GLY A 209 -1.30 -4.58 10.94
C GLY A 209 -1.63 -4.53 9.46
N VAL A 210 -0.70 -5.04 8.64
CA VAL A 210 -0.82 -5.03 7.18
C VAL A 210 -1.08 -6.43 6.67
N TYR A 211 -2.10 -6.56 5.82
CA TYR A 211 -2.45 -7.79 5.12
C TYR A 211 -2.18 -7.62 3.64
N PHE A 212 -1.60 -8.63 3.00
CA PHE A 212 -1.32 -8.63 1.57
C PHE A 212 -1.74 -9.94 0.95
N ARG A 213 -2.74 -9.86 0.07
CA ARG A 213 -3.28 -10.98 -0.69
C ARG A 213 -3.01 -10.78 -2.18
N ILE A 214 -2.55 -11.84 -2.84
CA ILE A 214 -2.39 -11.86 -4.29
C ILE A 214 -3.17 -13.02 -4.90
N GLU A 215 -4.00 -12.71 -5.88
CA GLU A 215 -4.80 -13.67 -6.62
C GLU A 215 -4.36 -13.68 -8.07
N ARG A 216 -4.00 -14.86 -8.58
CA ARG A 216 -3.46 -15.03 -9.93
C ARG A 216 -4.28 -15.99 -10.75
N ASP A 217 -4.13 -15.88 -12.07
CA ASP A 217 -4.75 -16.74 -13.05
C ASP A 217 -6.27 -16.85 -12.86
N LEU A 218 -6.88 -15.75 -12.44
CA LEU A 218 -8.29 -15.69 -12.07
C LEU A 218 -9.18 -16.22 -13.19
N ARG A 219 -8.79 -16.02 -14.46
CA ARG A 219 -9.54 -16.52 -15.64
C ARG A 219 -9.68 -18.03 -15.70
N THR A 220 -8.68 -18.79 -15.26
CA THR A 220 -8.67 -20.26 -15.37
C THR A 220 -9.09 -20.94 -14.07
N ARG A 221 -9.12 -20.20 -12.95
CA ARG A 221 -9.54 -20.72 -11.65
C ARG A 221 -11.01 -21.11 -11.60
N LYS A 222 -11.26 -22.22 -10.93
CA LYS A 222 -12.55 -22.91 -10.80
C LYS A 222 -12.96 -23.16 -9.35
N ASP A 223 -12.10 -22.85 -8.39
CA ASP A 223 -12.43 -22.89 -6.98
C ASP A 223 -13.26 -21.66 -6.58
N GLN A 224 -13.95 -21.76 -5.45
CA GLN A 224 -14.90 -20.74 -5.00
C GLN A 224 -14.29 -19.33 -4.92
N LEU A 225 -13.14 -19.19 -4.25
CA LEU A 225 -12.54 -17.87 -4.03
C LEU A 225 -12.05 -17.25 -5.34
N GLY A 226 -11.43 -18.04 -6.22
CA GLY A 226 -10.98 -17.56 -7.52
C GLY A 226 -12.14 -17.09 -8.40
N VAL A 227 -13.24 -17.85 -8.45
CA VAL A 227 -14.43 -17.48 -9.21
C VAL A 227 -15.13 -16.25 -8.60
N GLU A 228 -15.32 -16.22 -7.28
CA GLU A 228 -15.95 -15.09 -6.59
C GLU A 228 -15.13 -13.80 -6.74
N MET A 229 -13.80 -13.86 -6.57
CA MET A 229 -12.90 -12.72 -6.74
C MET A 229 -12.95 -12.20 -8.19
N ARG A 230 -12.85 -13.09 -9.18
CA ARG A 230 -12.91 -12.74 -10.60
C ARG A 230 -14.22 -12.01 -10.94
N GLU A 231 -15.35 -12.59 -10.55
CA GLU A 231 -16.66 -12.07 -10.92
C GLU A 231 -16.98 -10.77 -10.18
N ARG A 232 -16.64 -10.67 -8.88
CA ARG A 232 -16.81 -9.42 -8.13
C ARG A 232 -16.00 -8.28 -8.73
N LEU A 233 -14.70 -8.48 -8.95
CA LEU A 233 -13.82 -7.48 -9.57
C LEU A 233 -14.27 -7.06 -10.96
N LYS A 234 -14.63 -8.03 -11.81
CA LYS A 234 -15.08 -7.78 -13.17
C LYS A 234 -16.24 -6.79 -13.19
N TRP A 235 -17.25 -7.04 -12.37
CA TRP A 235 -18.45 -6.22 -12.33
C TRP A 235 -18.26 -4.93 -11.51
N ASP A 236 -17.43 -4.92 -10.46
CA ASP A 236 -17.17 -3.70 -9.67
C ASP A 236 -16.42 -2.67 -10.53
N VAL A 237 -15.45 -3.12 -11.33
CA VAL A 237 -14.72 -2.24 -12.27
C VAL A 237 -15.59 -1.79 -13.43
N ARG A 238 -16.35 -2.70 -14.07
CA ARG A 238 -17.22 -2.36 -15.21
C ARG A 238 -18.28 -1.33 -14.86
N GLU A 239 -18.88 -1.45 -13.67
CA GLU A 239 -19.92 -0.52 -13.21
C GLU A 239 -19.32 0.71 -12.53
N GLY A 240 -18.10 0.61 -11.99
CA GLY A 240 -17.44 1.69 -11.26
C GLY A 240 -16.63 2.64 -12.13
N MET A 241 -16.27 2.25 -13.35
CA MET A 241 -15.42 3.04 -14.24
C MET A 241 -15.96 3.09 -15.67
N SER A 242 -16.13 4.29 -16.21
CA SER A 242 -16.53 4.48 -17.60
C SER A 242 -15.47 3.95 -18.57
N GLY A 243 -15.90 3.27 -19.64
CA GLY A 243 -14.99 2.69 -20.63
C GLY A 243 -14.32 1.39 -20.20
N ALA A 244 -14.80 0.75 -19.12
CA ALA A 244 -14.27 -0.51 -18.61
C ALA A 244 -15.12 -1.74 -19.00
N GLU A 245 -16.07 -1.61 -19.94
CA GLU A 245 -17.08 -2.65 -20.26
C GLU A 245 -16.46 -3.97 -20.71
N GLY A 246 -15.28 -3.92 -21.33
CA GLY A 246 -14.52 -5.07 -21.79
C GLY A 246 -13.63 -5.72 -20.72
N PHE A 247 -13.43 -5.09 -19.56
CA PHE A 247 -12.46 -5.54 -18.56
C PHE A 247 -12.79 -6.93 -18.03
N VAL A 248 -11.78 -7.81 -17.95
CA VAL A 248 -11.88 -9.12 -17.30
C VAL A 248 -10.58 -9.36 -16.50
N PRO A 249 -10.64 -9.38 -15.16
CA PRO A 249 -9.43 -9.45 -14.35
C PRO A 249 -8.72 -10.80 -14.54
N LYS A 250 -7.40 -10.74 -14.77
CA LYS A 250 -6.50 -11.90 -14.71
C LYS A 250 -5.88 -12.06 -13.33
N HIS A 251 -5.51 -10.94 -12.70
CA HIS A 251 -4.84 -10.92 -11.41
C HIS A 251 -5.43 -9.83 -10.52
N ALA A 252 -5.29 -10.01 -9.22
CA ALA A 252 -5.66 -9.02 -8.23
C ALA A 252 -4.66 -8.98 -7.08
N ILE A 253 -4.46 -7.79 -6.53
CA ILE A 253 -3.71 -7.58 -5.29
C ILE A 253 -4.65 -6.87 -4.32
N THR A 254 -4.81 -7.38 -3.11
CA THR A 254 -5.56 -6.72 -2.04
C THR A 254 -4.62 -6.45 -0.88
N VAL A 255 -4.46 -5.19 -0.52
CA VAL A 255 -3.62 -4.75 0.61
C VAL A 255 -4.50 -4.03 1.61
N THR A 256 -4.52 -4.50 2.86
CA THR A 256 -5.33 -3.90 3.92
C THR A 256 -4.43 -3.45 5.07
N TRP A 257 -4.48 -2.17 5.40
CA TRP A 257 -3.91 -1.63 6.63
C TRP A 257 -5.03 -1.61 7.65
N LYS A 258 -5.03 -2.58 8.57
CA LYS A 258 -6.05 -2.74 9.59
C LYS A 258 -5.58 -2.12 10.90
N ASN A 259 -6.37 -1.21 11.45
CA ASN A 259 -6.14 -0.60 12.76
C ASN A 259 -4.71 -0.04 12.92
N VAL A 260 -4.23 0.71 11.93
CA VAL A 260 -2.92 1.37 12.00
C VAL A 260 -3.06 2.73 12.69
N SER A 261 -2.14 3.02 13.62
CA SER A 261 -2.01 4.31 14.31
C SER A 261 -0.87 5.12 13.66
N PHE A 262 -0.62 6.32 14.16
CA PHE A 262 0.42 7.22 13.67
C PHE A 262 1.68 7.18 14.53
N THR A 263 2.83 7.37 13.89
CA THR A 263 4.13 7.42 14.56
C THR A 263 4.30 8.75 15.31
N GLY A 264 4.88 8.67 16.51
CA GLY A 264 5.13 9.82 17.40
C GLY A 264 4.01 10.09 18.42
N GLY A 265 2.90 9.36 18.35
CA GLY A 265 1.82 9.46 19.33
C GLY A 265 2.13 8.81 20.67
N ILE A 266 1.40 9.22 21.71
CA ILE A 266 1.44 8.61 23.05
C ILE A 266 0.74 7.24 23.08
N ASP A 267 0.79 6.53 24.21
CA ASP A 267 0.24 5.18 24.34
C ASP A 267 -1.26 5.12 24.02
N ASN A 268 -2.04 6.08 24.53
CA ASN A 268 -3.48 6.12 24.26
C ASN A 268 -3.81 6.32 22.76
N SER A 269 -2.89 6.92 21.99
CA SER A 269 -3.04 7.11 20.55
C SER A 269 -2.97 5.81 19.77
N LEU A 270 -2.49 4.70 20.37
CA LEU A 270 -2.53 3.38 19.74
C LEU A 270 -3.96 2.93 19.42
N TYR A 271 -4.96 3.44 20.14
CA TYR A 271 -6.37 3.17 19.91
C TYR A 271 -7.03 4.14 18.91
N THR A 272 -6.36 5.24 18.56
CA THR A 272 -6.76 6.13 17.47
C THR A 272 -6.23 5.54 16.16
N THR A 273 -7.06 4.73 15.51
CA THR A 273 -6.63 3.91 14.37
C THR A 273 -7.40 4.18 13.09
N ASN A 274 -6.69 4.10 11.97
CA ASN A 274 -7.27 4.07 10.63
C ASN A 274 -7.32 2.63 10.12
N THR A 275 -8.33 2.34 9.30
CA THR A 275 -8.37 1.13 8.49
C THR A 275 -8.68 1.53 7.05
N PHE A 276 -7.85 1.08 6.12
CA PHE A 276 -8.01 1.33 4.68
C PHE A 276 -7.48 0.17 3.86
N GLN A 277 -8.03 -0.01 2.66
CA GLN A 277 -7.68 -1.11 1.77
C GLN A 277 -7.55 -0.63 0.33
N MET A 278 -6.49 -1.11 -0.31
CA MET A 278 -6.28 -0.97 -1.74
C MET A 278 -6.53 -2.31 -2.43
N VAL A 279 -7.29 -2.28 -3.52
CA VAL A 279 -7.46 -3.42 -4.42
C VAL A 279 -6.96 -3.01 -5.80
N LEU A 280 -5.93 -3.69 -6.29
CA LEU A 280 -5.46 -3.56 -7.66
C LEU A 280 -6.03 -4.71 -8.47
N ALA A 281 -6.67 -4.41 -9.60
CA ALA A 281 -7.21 -5.39 -10.52
C ALA A 281 -6.61 -5.16 -11.91
N THR A 282 -6.05 -6.20 -12.52
CA THR A 282 -5.39 -6.07 -13.81
C THR A 282 -5.70 -7.24 -14.74
N ASP A 283 -5.79 -6.93 -16.03
CA ASP A 283 -5.78 -7.90 -17.14
C ASP A 283 -4.41 -7.93 -17.86
N GLU A 284 -3.39 -7.28 -17.26
CA GLU A 284 -2.03 -7.01 -17.75
C GLU A 284 -1.94 -6.01 -18.92
N ALA A 285 -3.07 -5.42 -19.35
CA ALA A 285 -3.12 -4.28 -20.25
C ALA A 285 -3.69 -3.05 -19.55
N ASN A 286 -4.81 -3.22 -18.85
CA ASN A 286 -5.47 -2.25 -18.01
C ASN A 286 -5.25 -2.59 -16.54
N THR A 287 -5.09 -1.56 -15.72
CA THR A 287 -4.99 -1.71 -14.27
C THR A 287 -5.91 -0.70 -13.61
N TYR A 288 -6.70 -1.18 -12.65
CA TYR A 288 -7.59 -0.35 -11.84
C TYR A 288 -7.19 -0.46 -10.38
N ALA A 289 -7.15 0.68 -9.69
CA ALA A 289 -6.99 0.76 -8.26
C ALA A 289 -8.32 1.17 -7.62
N MET A 290 -8.76 0.41 -6.63
CA MET A 290 -9.90 0.74 -5.79
C MET A 290 -9.40 1.00 -4.37
N PHE A 291 -9.69 2.17 -3.82
CA PHE A 291 -9.38 2.55 -2.46
C PHE A 291 -10.66 2.52 -1.62
N ASN A 292 -10.65 1.73 -0.56
CA ASN A 292 -11.74 1.59 0.40
C ASN A 292 -11.29 2.17 1.75
N TYR A 293 -12.00 3.18 2.26
CA TYR A 293 -11.73 3.83 3.54
C TYR A 293 -12.85 3.58 4.55
N PRO A 294 -12.88 2.42 5.24
CA PRO A 294 -13.90 2.14 6.25
C PRO A 294 -13.75 2.99 7.52
N ARG A 295 -12.52 3.45 7.83
CA ARG A 295 -12.26 4.24 9.05
C ARG A 295 -11.03 5.14 8.86
N VAL A 296 -11.20 6.45 9.08
CA VAL A 296 -10.11 7.45 9.11
C VAL A 296 -10.34 8.39 10.30
N GLU A 297 -9.64 8.11 11.41
CA GLU A 297 -9.73 8.83 12.69
C GLU A 297 -8.56 9.79 12.93
N TRP A 298 -7.42 9.61 12.27
CA TRP A 298 -6.25 10.49 12.34
C TRP A 298 -5.76 10.89 10.95
N THR A 299 -5.09 12.02 10.82
CA THR A 299 -4.73 12.61 9.51
C THR A 299 -3.22 12.76 9.26
N SER A 300 -2.43 13.03 10.29
CA SER A 300 -1.01 13.37 10.21
C SER A 300 -0.21 12.72 11.34
N HIS A 301 1.01 12.30 11.06
CA HIS A 301 1.95 11.83 12.07
C HIS A 301 2.77 13.00 12.64
N THR A 302 3.47 12.78 13.75
CA THR A 302 4.10 13.88 14.51
C THR A 302 5.22 14.60 13.76
N GLU A 303 6.04 13.90 12.97
CA GLU A 303 7.11 14.52 12.16
C GLU A 303 6.57 15.41 11.02
N ALA A 304 5.33 15.17 10.57
CA ALA A 304 4.61 16.07 9.67
C ALA A 304 3.86 17.20 10.39
N GLY A 305 4.11 17.40 11.69
CA GLY A 305 3.48 18.43 12.52
C GLY A 305 2.16 18.03 13.18
N GLY A 306 1.79 16.74 13.13
CA GLY A 306 0.58 16.24 13.80
C GLY A 306 0.70 16.24 15.33
N ASP A 307 -0.41 16.49 16.02
CA ASP A 307 -0.46 16.43 17.48
C ASP A 307 -0.23 15.00 18.00
N THR A 308 0.36 14.87 19.18
CA THR A 308 0.76 13.57 19.73
C THR A 308 -0.40 12.75 20.30
N VAL A 309 -1.61 13.31 20.40
CA VAL A 309 -2.76 12.65 21.03
C VAL A 309 -3.71 12.09 19.96
N HIS A 310 -4.11 12.91 18.99
CA HIS A 310 -5.11 12.56 17.97
C HIS A 310 -4.50 12.36 16.57
N GLY A 311 -3.30 12.87 16.32
CA GLY A 311 -2.63 12.74 15.02
C GLY A 311 -3.23 13.69 13.99
N ASP A 312 -3.46 14.95 14.37
CA ASP A 312 -4.08 15.99 13.56
C ASP A 312 -3.31 17.31 13.57
N GLY A 313 -3.65 18.22 12.65
CA GLY A 313 -3.12 19.58 12.61
C GLY A 313 -1.81 19.75 11.85
N GLY A 314 -1.15 18.64 11.49
CA GLY A 314 0.01 18.64 10.60
C GLY A 314 -0.37 18.56 9.11
N ILE A 315 0.62 18.29 8.27
CA ILE A 315 0.39 17.92 6.88
C ILE A 315 -0.26 16.54 6.85
N SER A 316 -1.50 16.48 6.38
CA SER A 316 -2.26 15.23 6.29
C SER A 316 -1.62 14.25 5.30
N ALA A 317 -2.00 12.98 5.40
CA ALA A 317 -1.44 11.93 4.55
C ALA A 317 -1.59 12.24 3.05
N PHE A 318 -0.61 11.79 2.25
CA PHE A 318 -0.69 11.90 0.80
C PHE A 318 -1.54 10.77 0.22
N VAL A 319 -2.43 11.11 -0.72
CA VAL A 319 -3.23 10.16 -1.49
C VAL A 319 -3.04 10.44 -2.96
N GLY A 320 -2.53 9.46 -3.72
CA GLY A 320 -2.22 9.67 -5.11
C GLY A 320 -1.21 8.68 -5.68
N PHE A 321 -0.65 9.06 -6.82
CA PHE A 321 0.17 8.22 -7.66
C PHE A 321 1.37 9.01 -8.18
N ASN A 322 2.53 8.36 -8.32
CA ASN A 322 3.70 8.92 -8.99
C ASN A 322 4.27 7.91 -9.98
N ALA A 323 4.67 8.39 -11.16
CA ALA A 323 5.18 7.53 -12.24
C ALA A 323 6.58 7.00 -11.94
N GLY A 324 7.42 7.79 -11.26
CA GLY A 324 8.78 7.40 -10.88
C GLY A 324 9.86 7.64 -11.94
N ASN A 325 9.59 8.56 -12.87
CA ASN A 325 10.48 8.89 -13.98
C ASN A 325 10.57 10.40 -14.25
N GLY A 326 10.11 11.23 -13.31
CA GLY A 326 10.10 12.68 -13.46
C GLY A 326 9.00 13.25 -14.35
N THR A 327 8.13 12.43 -14.97
CA THR A 327 7.20 12.91 -16.00
C THR A 327 5.72 12.97 -15.60
N GLY A 328 5.29 12.22 -14.59
CA GLY A 328 3.85 12.11 -14.27
C GLY A 328 3.57 11.86 -12.79
N SER A 329 2.67 12.65 -12.23
CA SER A 329 2.11 12.44 -10.90
C SER A 329 0.62 12.77 -10.89
N TYR A 330 -0.09 12.24 -9.91
CA TYR A 330 -1.49 12.54 -9.66
C TYR A 330 -1.71 12.64 -8.16
N GLU A 331 -2.04 13.83 -7.68
CA GLU A 331 -2.46 14.04 -6.29
C GLU A 331 -3.99 14.07 -6.21
N TYR A 332 -4.57 13.28 -5.30
CA TYR A 332 -6.02 13.14 -5.20
C TYR A 332 -6.65 14.31 -4.40
N LYS A 333 -6.75 15.46 -5.05
CA LYS A 333 -7.39 16.66 -4.50
C LYS A 333 -8.92 16.54 -4.48
N PRO A 334 -9.60 17.20 -3.52
CA PRO A 334 -9.07 18.07 -2.48
C PRO A 334 -8.56 17.33 -1.22
N PHE A 335 -8.57 16.00 -1.19
CA PHE A 335 -8.31 15.19 0.00
C PHE A 335 -6.84 15.14 0.40
N SER A 336 -5.97 14.82 -0.56
CA SER A 336 -4.54 14.58 -0.30
C SER A 336 -3.86 15.80 0.32
N GLN A 337 -3.13 15.56 1.41
CA GLN A 337 -2.35 16.57 2.14
C GLN A 337 -3.17 17.76 2.66
N THR A 338 -4.48 17.56 2.86
CA THR A 338 -5.36 18.53 3.50
C THR A 338 -6.21 17.86 4.60
N PRO A 339 -6.77 18.65 5.54
CA PRO A 339 -7.69 18.12 6.55
C PRO A 339 -8.93 17.41 5.97
N HIS A 340 -9.28 17.67 4.70
CA HIS A 340 -10.38 17.00 4.01
C HIS A 340 -10.16 15.50 3.81
N ILE A 341 -8.95 14.98 4.06
CA ILE A 341 -8.70 13.54 3.95
C ILE A 341 -9.66 12.68 4.80
N ARG A 342 -10.19 13.22 5.90
CA ARG A 342 -11.22 12.57 6.74
C ARG A 342 -12.51 12.30 5.97
N ASP A 343 -12.82 13.15 5.01
CA ASP A 343 -14.01 13.06 4.18
C ASP A 343 -13.93 11.91 3.16
N LEU A 344 -12.76 11.28 2.97
CA LEU A 344 -12.63 10.09 2.12
C LEU A 344 -13.61 8.99 2.53
N THR A 345 -13.91 8.85 3.82
CA THR A 345 -14.89 7.87 4.34
C THR A 345 -16.34 8.11 3.89
N ARG A 346 -16.64 9.33 3.43
CA ARG A 346 -17.99 9.81 3.06
C ARG A 346 -18.09 10.28 1.62
N ALA A 347 -16.95 10.49 0.96
CA ALA A 347 -16.84 10.79 -0.45
C ALA A 347 -16.72 9.49 -1.27
N GLY A 348 -16.42 9.61 -2.55
CA GLY A 348 -16.35 8.45 -3.44
C GLY A 348 -17.73 8.15 -4.00
N TRP A 349 -18.36 7.03 -3.60
CA TRP A 349 -19.64 6.50 -4.13
C TRP A 349 -19.52 5.52 -5.30
N VAL A 350 -18.31 5.04 -5.59
CA VAL A 350 -18.14 3.96 -6.57
C VAL A 350 -18.88 2.70 -6.08
N ASN A 351 -19.68 2.10 -6.98
CA ASN A 351 -20.58 0.98 -6.69
C ASN A 351 -21.58 1.25 -5.54
N GLY A 352 -21.93 2.51 -5.29
CA GLY A 352 -22.90 2.89 -4.25
C GLY A 352 -22.33 2.91 -2.82
N PHE A 353 -21.00 2.78 -2.65
CA PHE A 353 -20.36 2.83 -1.34
C PHE A 353 -19.71 4.19 -1.06
N PRO A 354 -20.15 4.95 -0.05
CA PRO A 354 -19.32 6.03 0.50
C PRO A 354 -18.03 5.41 1.06
N GLY A 355 -16.89 6.05 0.86
CA GLY A 355 -15.59 5.48 1.23
C GLY A 355 -14.88 4.72 0.11
N ARG A 356 -15.56 4.42 -1.00
CA ARG A 356 -14.96 3.72 -2.15
C ARG A 356 -14.65 4.67 -3.29
N HIS A 357 -13.38 4.70 -3.68
CA HIS A 357 -12.84 5.47 -4.78
C HIS A 357 -12.18 4.52 -5.79
N MET A 358 -12.23 4.84 -7.08
CA MET A 358 -11.65 4.00 -8.12
C MET A 358 -10.88 4.84 -9.14
N PHE A 359 -9.80 4.28 -9.65
CA PHE A 359 -8.91 4.90 -10.62
C PHE A 359 -8.49 3.87 -11.67
N LYS A 360 -8.46 4.26 -12.94
CA LYS A 360 -7.65 3.56 -13.96
C LYS A 360 -6.23 4.13 -13.90
N ILE A 361 -5.21 3.27 -13.89
CA ILE A 361 -3.83 3.65 -13.53
C ILE A 361 -2.74 3.15 -14.50
N ASP A 362 -3.10 2.37 -15.53
CA ASP A 362 -2.12 1.72 -16.42
C ASP A 362 -1.30 2.69 -17.27
N GLU A 363 -1.88 3.72 -17.90
CA GLU A 363 -1.14 4.71 -18.70
C GLU A 363 -1.20 6.11 -18.09
N LYS A 364 -2.42 6.59 -17.85
CA LYS A 364 -2.72 7.86 -17.18
C LYS A 364 -3.70 7.60 -16.05
N ILE A 365 -3.58 8.37 -14.98
CA ILE A 365 -4.53 8.30 -13.87
C ILE A 365 -5.85 8.95 -14.29
N ILE A 366 -6.92 8.16 -14.27
CA ILE A 366 -8.28 8.62 -14.51
C ILE A 366 -9.11 8.17 -13.32
N ALA A 367 -9.58 9.12 -12.52
CA ALA A 367 -10.51 8.84 -11.43
C ALA A 367 -11.91 8.53 -11.98
N ALA A 368 -12.60 7.59 -11.35
CA ALA A 368 -14.02 7.39 -11.58
C ALA A 368 -14.79 8.66 -11.23
N THR A 369 -15.59 9.14 -12.17
CA THR A 369 -16.54 10.23 -11.91
C THR A 369 -17.77 9.65 -11.21
N CYS A 370 -18.26 10.32 -10.17
CA CYS A 370 -19.51 9.93 -9.51
C CYS A 370 -20.64 9.90 -10.56
N SER A 371 -21.39 8.79 -10.62
CA SER A 371 -22.58 8.64 -11.45
C SER A 371 -23.86 9.05 -10.73
#